data_AF-A0A928C933-F1
#
_entry.id   AF-A0A928C933-F1
#
_cell.length_a   1.000
_cell.length_b   1.000
_cell.length_c   1.000
_cell.angle_alpha   90.00
_cell.angle_beta   90.00
_cell.angle_gamma   90.00
#
_symmetry.space_group_name_H-M   'P 1'
#
loop_
_entity.id
_entity.type
_entity.pdbx_description
1 polymer ?
#
loop_
_entity_poly.entity_id
_entity_poly.type
_entity_poly.pdbx_seq_one_letter_code
_entity_poly.pdbx_strand_id
1 'polypeptide(L)'
;MIKKYILSLLIVLSACSFISAQELETLYLKDGSILKGVMVEQEPGKMVLFSGDLVKISHGLRMVSEDVYEIPWGDISYFEKDDRSVLLLSGTDSRVTLKNGKSYEGLVKEIHPGQFLKLKNESDKTYEFNYSDIKTIETIGINEKQSLIEQLYHKDMIILKNGKTVVGFIAKQNIGKTLSVILDDGTDFEIELTDIYRMKKSANENYNPIYDVVLQPGQFVHGKVDIEFQNIKPTQANIYIVNTEAKMIDASVGQKVNIHANLVDKEAKISAVKAVRITEKANLVGNKENHYETFRMEDFENSNIVIEKSEVSKVGTTEFSFIPSETGYYVLQVSNINGFIIVRVS
;
A
#
# COMPACT_ATOMS: atom_id res chain seq x y z
N MET A 1 15.01 -24.06 35.61
CA MET A 1 15.20 -22.82 34.81
C MET A 1 15.03 -23.02 33.29
N ILE A 2 15.46 -24.13 32.70
CA ILE A 2 15.37 -24.40 31.24
C ILE A 2 13.92 -24.46 30.69
N LYS A 3 12.94 -24.96 31.47
CA LYS A 3 11.52 -25.04 31.03
C LYS A 3 10.82 -23.69 30.81
N LYS A 4 11.24 -22.61 31.49
CA LYS A 4 10.66 -21.27 31.28
C LYS A 4 11.12 -20.67 29.94
N TYR A 5 12.38 -20.92 29.56
CA TYR A 5 12.95 -20.44 28.29
C TYR A 5 12.34 -21.13 27.06
N ILE A 6 11.90 -22.38 27.21
CA ILE A 6 11.22 -23.11 26.14
C ILE A 6 9.85 -22.46 25.89
N LEU A 7 8.98 -22.28 26.89
CA LEU A 7 7.64 -21.68 26.71
C LEU A 7 7.69 -20.23 26.19
N SER A 8 8.70 -19.44 26.59
CA SER A 8 8.92 -18.06 26.12
C SER A 8 9.32 -17.93 24.65
N LEU A 9 9.88 -18.98 24.07
CA LEU A 9 10.33 -19.04 22.67
C LEU A 9 9.20 -19.45 21.71
N LEU A 10 8.10 -19.97 22.28
CA LEU A 10 7.07 -20.74 21.58
C LEU A 10 5.88 -19.91 21.08
N ILE A 11 5.71 -18.66 21.53
CA ILE A 11 4.56 -17.79 21.19
C ILE A 11 4.93 -16.70 20.16
N VAL A 12 6.19 -16.67 19.76
CA VAL A 12 6.74 -15.69 18.83
C VAL A 12 6.02 -15.70 17.47
N LEU A 13 5.51 -16.85 17.05
CA LEU A 13 4.85 -16.97 15.76
C LEU A 13 3.50 -16.26 15.67
N SER A 14 2.66 -16.27 16.71
CA SER A 14 1.38 -15.56 16.62
C SER A 14 1.52 -14.03 16.55
N ALA A 15 2.66 -13.46 16.99
CA ALA A 15 2.97 -12.03 16.92
C ALA A 15 3.78 -11.65 15.66
N CYS A 16 4.17 -12.62 14.82
CA CYS A 16 4.82 -12.34 13.53
C CYS A 16 4.01 -12.88 12.35
N SER A 17 3.12 -13.84 12.57
CA SER A 17 2.14 -14.31 11.58
C SER A 17 0.93 -13.39 11.58
N PHE A 18 1.07 -12.25 10.91
CA PHE A 18 -0.04 -11.39 10.52
C PHE A 18 -0.49 -11.89 9.16
N ILE A 19 -1.67 -12.52 9.09
CA ILE A 19 -2.24 -12.84 7.78
C ILE A 19 -3.02 -11.61 7.34
N SER A 20 -2.74 -11.17 6.12
CA SER A 20 -3.69 -10.48 5.26
C SER A 20 -4.14 -11.40 4.15
N ALA A 21 -5.24 -11.10 3.46
CA ALA A 21 -5.55 -11.72 2.16
C ALA A 21 -4.40 -11.58 1.12
N GLN A 22 -3.34 -10.83 1.45
CA GLN A 22 -2.13 -10.61 0.66
C GLN A 22 -0.81 -11.04 1.32
N GLU A 23 -0.81 -11.65 2.53
CA GLU A 23 0.41 -12.25 3.11
C GLU A 23 0.17 -13.75 3.30
N LEU A 24 0.23 -14.49 2.19
CA LEU A 24 0.45 -15.92 2.23
C LEU A 24 1.82 -16.17 2.87
N GLU A 25 1.85 -17.08 3.83
CA GLU A 25 3.09 -17.60 4.39
C GLU A 25 3.41 -18.92 3.71
N THR A 26 4.69 -19.17 3.48
CA THR A 26 5.18 -20.48 3.09
C THR A 26 5.76 -21.15 4.33
N LEU A 27 5.16 -22.27 4.73
CA LEU A 27 5.61 -23.10 5.83
C LEU A 27 6.50 -24.23 5.29
N TYR A 28 7.76 -24.22 5.73
CA TYR A 28 8.73 -25.25 5.42
C TYR A 28 8.89 -26.21 6.60
N LEU A 29 8.70 -27.50 6.34
CA LEU A 29 8.83 -28.55 7.34
C LEU A 29 10.19 -29.26 7.22
N LYS A 30 10.65 -29.84 8.33
CA LYS A 30 11.96 -30.52 8.42
C LYS A 30 12.05 -31.78 7.57
N ASP A 31 10.91 -32.38 7.22
CA ASP A 31 10.83 -33.51 6.29
C ASP A 31 10.92 -33.08 4.81
N GLY A 32 10.94 -31.77 4.53
CA GLY A 32 10.98 -31.19 3.19
C GLY A 32 9.60 -30.94 2.55
N SER A 33 8.51 -31.14 3.30
CA SER A 33 7.17 -30.71 2.90
C SER A 33 7.04 -29.18 2.94
N ILE A 34 6.22 -28.63 2.04
CA ILE A 34 6.03 -27.19 1.86
C ILE A 34 4.53 -26.92 1.71
N LEU A 35 4.01 -26.01 2.54
CA LEU A 35 2.63 -25.54 2.49
C LEU A 35 2.62 -24.04 2.23
N LYS A 36 1.67 -23.56 1.42
CA LYS A 36 1.46 -22.12 1.21
C LYS A 36 0.06 -21.74 1.68
N GLY A 37 -0.03 -20.80 2.61
CA GLY A 37 -1.29 -20.51 3.27
C GLY A 37 -1.12 -19.67 4.52
N VAL A 38 -1.93 -19.97 5.53
CA VAL A 38 -2.15 -19.13 6.69
C VAL A 38 -2.23 -19.96 7.96
N MET A 39 -1.51 -19.55 9.01
CA MET A 39 -1.68 -20.11 10.35
C MET A 39 -2.99 -19.62 10.98
N VAL A 40 -3.96 -20.53 11.16
CA VAL A 40 -5.29 -20.18 11.70
C VAL A 40 -5.40 -20.38 13.21
N GLU A 41 -4.59 -21.28 13.77
CA GLU A 41 -4.58 -21.60 15.19
C GLU A 41 -3.19 -22.04 15.65
N GLN A 42 -2.86 -21.71 16.90
CA GLN A 42 -1.63 -22.13 17.56
C GLN A 42 -1.93 -22.63 18.98
N GLU A 43 -1.38 -23.80 19.31
CA GLU A 43 -1.11 -24.20 20.69
C GLU A 43 0.39 -24.04 20.97
N PRO A 44 0.80 -23.05 21.78
CA PRO A 44 2.20 -22.72 22.00
C PRO A 44 3.07 -23.94 22.35
N GLY A 45 4.05 -24.23 21.49
CA GLY A 45 5.00 -25.33 21.65
C GLY A 45 4.48 -26.73 21.49
N LYS A 46 3.26 -26.88 20.97
CA LYS A 46 2.67 -28.18 20.66
C LYS A 46 2.43 -28.31 19.18
N MET A 47 1.59 -27.45 18.61
CA MET A 47 1.18 -27.53 17.22
C MET A 47 0.71 -26.17 16.69
N VAL A 48 0.61 -26.11 15.37
CA VAL A 48 -0.13 -25.09 14.63
C VAL A 48 -1.16 -25.78 13.74
N LEU A 49 -2.30 -25.13 13.53
CA LEU A 49 -3.19 -25.46 12.42
C LEU A 49 -2.90 -24.49 11.29
N PHE A 50 -2.59 -25.03 10.12
CA PHE A 50 -2.23 -24.27 8.93
C PHE A 50 -3.24 -24.55 7.83
N SER A 51 -3.93 -23.50 7.37
CA SER A 51 -4.90 -23.56 6.29
C SER A 51 -4.22 -23.15 4.98
N GLY A 52 -4.18 -24.01 3.98
CA GLY A 52 -3.56 -23.65 2.71
C GLY A 52 -3.29 -24.82 1.77
N ASP A 53 -2.67 -24.48 0.65
CA ASP A 53 -2.37 -25.42 -0.41
C ASP A 53 -1.10 -26.22 -0.11
N LEU A 54 -1.14 -27.51 -0.44
CA LEU A 54 0.04 -28.37 -0.46
C LEU A 54 0.86 -28.08 -1.71
N VAL A 55 2.04 -27.48 -1.52
CA VAL A 55 2.98 -27.22 -2.61
C VAL A 55 3.87 -28.44 -2.84
N LYS A 56 4.30 -29.10 -1.76
CA LYS A 56 5.14 -30.31 -1.81
C LYS A 56 4.92 -31.17 -0.57
N ILE A 57 4.86 -32.50 -0.75
CA ILE A 57 4.77 -33.46 0.35
C ILE A 57 5.92 -34.45 0.28
N SER A 58 6.63 -34.60 1.40
CA SER A 58 7.59 -35.68 1.62
C SER A 58 7.00 -36.82 2.47
N HIS A 59 6.01 -36.53 3.33
CA HIS A 59 5.34 -37.51 4.19
C HIS A 59 3.88 -37.13 4.50
N GLY A 60 3.05 -38.11 4.87
CA GLY A 60 1.61 -37.90 5.11
C GLY A 60 1.33 -36.93 6.26
N LEU A 61 0.98 -35.69 5.94
CA LEU A 61 0.53 -34.69 6.90
C LEU A 61 -0.88 -34.99 7.39
N ARG A 62 -1.14 -34.71 8.66
CA ARG A 62 -2.46 -34.90 9.25
C ARG A 62 -3.37 -33.74 8.86
N MET A 63 -4.27 -33.99 7.92
CA MET A 63 -5.37 -33.10 7.58
C MET A 63 -6.51 -33.25 8.60
N VAL A 64 -6.99 -32.14 9.16
CA VAL A 64 -8.07 -32.11 10.17
C VAL A 64 -9.40 -31.59 9.62
N SER A 65 -9.34 -30.82 8.53
CA SER A 65 -10.46 -30.45 7.66
C SER A 65 -9.92 -30.12 6.27
N GLU A 66 -10.79 -29.84 5.30
CA GLU A 66 -10.39 -29.39 3.96
C GLU A 66 -9.32 -28.29 4.05
N ASP A 67 -8.16 -28.55 3.43
CA ASP A 67 -6.97 -27.70 3.39
C ASP A 67 -6.40 -27.22 4.74
N VAL A 68 -6.80 -27.83 5.87
CA VAL A 68 -6.25 -27.51 7.19
C VAL A 68 -5.42 -28.68 7.72
N TYR A 69 -4.14 -28.40 7.96
CA TYR A 69 -3.15 -29.36 8.43
C TYR A 69 -2.77 -29.07 9.87
N GLU A 70 -2.75 -30.12 10.70
CA GLU A 70 -2.18 -30.07 12.04
C GLU A 70 -0.69 -30.37 11.95
N ILE A 71 0.13 -29.37 12.27
CA ILE A 71 1.59 -29.46 12.17
C ILE A 71 2.19 -29.41 13.57
N PRO A 72 2.86 -30.48 14.03
CA PRO A 72 3.61 -30.45 15.28
C PRO A 72 4.69 -29.39 15.27
N TRP A 73 4.84 -28.67 16.39
CA TRP A 73 5.83 -27.60 16.49
C TRP A 73 7.26 -28.07 16.19
N GLY A 74 7.58 -29.30 16.60
CA GLY A 74 8.88 -29.91 16.38
C GLY A 74 9.23 -30.16 14.91
N ASP A 75 8.22 -30.19 14.03
CA ASP A 75 8.40 -30.53 12.61
C ASP A 75 8.59 -29.28 11.74
N ILE A 76 8.31 -28.09 12.30
CA ILE A 76 8.48 -26.83 11.59
C ILE A 76 9.97 -26.49 11.48
N SER A 77 10.42 -26.18 10.25
CA SER A 77 11.74 -25.62 9.99
C SER A 77 11.69 -24.10 10.11
N TYR A 78 10.94 -23.43 9.23
CA TYR A 78 10.77 -21.99 9.25
C TYR A 78 9.50 -21.56 8.50
N PHE A 79 9.09 -20.32 8.74
CA PHE A 79 8.07 -19.62 7.97
C PHE A 79 8.74 -18.57 7.11
N GLU A 80 8.22 -18.39 5.91
CA GLU A 80 8.61 -17.34 4.99
C GLU A 80 7.39 -16.51 4.60
N LYS A 81 7.51 -15.19 4.60
CA LYS A 81 6.47 -14.29 4.13
C LYS A 81 6.74 -13.81 2.72
N ASP A 82 5.71 -13.72 1.88
CA ASP A 82 5.80 -13.07 0.57
C ASP A 82 6.17 -11.57 0.73
N ASP A 83 6.71 -10.96 -0.34
CA ASP A 83 6.93 -9.52 -0.34
C ASP A 83 5.58 -8.79 -0.44
N ARG A 84 5.45 -7.67 0.28
CA ARG A 84 4.30 -6.78 0.16
C ARG A 84 4.23 -6.25 -1.28
N SER A 85 3.04 -6.25 -1.88
CA SER A 85 2.80 -5.58 -3.15
C SER A 85 3.22 -4.11 -3.06
N VAL A 86 3.99 -3.64 -4.05
CA VAL A 86 4.36 -2.22 -4.17
C VAL A 86 3.16 -1.28 -4.30
N LEU A 87 2.00 -1.84 -4.70
CA LEU A 87 0.74 -1.11 -4.80
C LEU A 87 0.02 -0.99 -3.46
N LEU A 88 0.36 -1.78 -2.45
CA LEU A 88 -0.32 -1.71 -1.17
C LEU A 88 0.36 -0.63 -0.31
N LEU A 89 -0.29 0.52 -0.17
CA LEU A 89 0.18 1.70 0.56
C LEU A 89 -0.19 1.67 2.06
N SER A 90 -0.77 0.57 2.53
CA SER A 90 -1.19 0.33 3.91
C SER A 90 -0.78 -1.06 4.37
N GLY A 91 -0.65 -1.29 5.66
CA GLY A 91 -0.26 -2.60 6.18
C GLY A 91 0.70 -2.44 7.33
N THR A 92 1.40 -3.51 7.68
CA THR A 92 2.18 -3.52 8.91
C THR A 92 3.60 -4.01 8.71
N ASP A 93 4.54 -3.24 9.26
CA ASP A 93 5.91 -3.68 9.46
C ASP A 93 6.12 -4.10 10.93
N SER A 94 7.29 -4.67 11.21
CA SER A 94 7.74 -4.96 12.57
C SER A 94 8.88 -4.03 12.97
N ARG A 95 8.82 -3.51 14.19
CA ARG A 95 9.94 -2.88 14.88
C ARG A 95 10.58 -3.88 15.85
N VAL A 96 11.77 -4.34 15.52
CA VAL A 96 12.58 -5.22 16.36
C VAL A 96 13.52 -4.37 17.20
N THR A 97 13.33 -4.38 18.53
CA THR A 97 14.21 -3.68 19.48
C THR A 97 15.09 -4.69 20.20
N LEU A 98 16.40 -4.49 20.11
CA LEU A 98 17.40 -5.34 20.74
C LEU A 98 17.61 -4.98 22.22
N LYS A 99 18.19 -5.90 22.99
CA LYS A 99 18.53 -5.69 24.41
C LYS A 99 19.52 -4.54 24.64
N ASN A 100 20.32 -4.21 23.63
CA ASN A 100 21.24 -3.06 23.65
C ASN A 100 20.56 -1.72 23.32
N GLY A 101 19.25 -1.71 23.07
CA GLY A 101 18.46 -0.51 22.78
C GLY A 101 18.41 -0.10 21.31
N LYS A 102 19.13 -0.76 20.40
CA LYS A 102 18.99 -0.51 18.95
C LYS A 102 17.66 -1.06 18.43
N SER A 103 17.05 -0.35 17.49
CA SER A 103 15.79 -0.74 16.86
C SER A 103 15.91 -0.76 15.34
N TYR A 104 15.19 -1.68 14.71
CA TYR A 104 15.15 -1.87 13.27
C TYR A 104 13.71 -2.08 12.83
N GLU A 105 13.33 -1.45 11.72
CA GLU A 105 11.98 -1.50 11.16
C GLU A 105 12.00 -2.14 9.77
N GLY A 106 10.98 -2.95 9.49
CA GLY A 106 10.81 -3.60 8.20
C GLY A 106 9.89 -4.81 8.25
N LEU A 107 9.76 -5.49 7.13
CA LEU A 107 8.98 -6.72 7.00
C LEU A 107 9.77 -7.91 7.54
N VAL A 108 9.20 -8.67 8.49
CA VAL A 108 9.75 -9.97 8.88
C VAL A 108 9.57 -10.94 7.72
N LYS A 109 10.67 -11.35 7.09
CA LYS A 109 10.68 -12.23 5.92
C LYS A 109 10.76 -13.70 6.28
N GLU A 110 11.56 -14.04 7.28
CA GLU A 110 11.73 -15.42 7.73
C GLU A 110 11.66 -15.51 9.25
N ILE A 111 11.02 -16.56 9.75
CA ILE A 111 10.95 -16.88 11.18
C ILE A 111 11.44 -18.31 11.36
N HIS A 112 12.60 -18.46 11.99
CA HIS A 112 13.16 -19.75 12.37
C HIS A 112 12.83 -19.99 13.85
N PRO A 113 11.82 -20.81 14.17
CA PRO A 113 11.21 -20.84 15.49
C PRO A 113 12.24 -21.12 16.58
N GLY A 114 12.43 -20.13 17.44
CA GLY A 114 13.35 -20.21 18.57
C GLY A 114 14.83 -20.09 18.25
N GLN A 115 15.18 -19.71 17.02
CA GLN A 115 16.56 -19.45 16.65
C GLN A 115 16.74 -17.96 16.36
N PHE A 116 16.21 -17.51 15.24
CA PHE A 116 16.32 -16.14 14.77
C PHE A 116 15.13 -15.77 13.88
N LEU A 117 15.03 -14.49 13.56
CA LEU A 117 14.20 -13.99 12.47
C LEU A 117 15.04 -13.17 11.50
N LYS A 118 14.56 -13.07 10.27
CA LYS A 118 15.09 -12.14 9.27
C LYS A 118 14.09 -11.03 8.99
N LEU A 119 14.59 -9.80 8.96
CA LEU A 119 13.82 -8.59 8.72
C LEU A 119 14.42 -7.82 7.54
N LYS A 120 13.57 -7.50 6.56
CA LYS A 120 13.92 -6.76 5.35
C LYS A 120 13.38 -5.33 5.48
N ASN A 121 14.27 -4.34 5.46
CA ASN A 121 13.88 -2.93 5.55
C ASN A 121 13.44 -2.37 4.20
N GLU A 122 12.98 -1.11 4.18
CA GLU A 122 12.54 -0.43 2.95
C GLU A 122 13.63 -0.25 1.88
N SER A 123 14.91 -0.37 2.25
CA SER A 123 16.04 -0.32 1.31
C SER A 123 16.45 -1.70 0.77
N ASP A 124 15.56 -2.70 0.87
CA ASP A 124 15.79 -4.11 0.54
C ASP A 124 16.94 -4.79 1.30
N LYS A 125 17.47 -4.17 2.35
CA LYS A 125 18.52 -4.76 3.18
C LYS A 125 17.91 -5.70 4.21
N THR A 126 18.44 -6.92 4.23
CA THR A 126 18.03 -7.96 5.19
C THR A 126 18.95 -7.98 6.40
N TYR A 127 18.35 -8.04 7.59
CA TYR A 127 18.99 -8.19 8.89
C TYR A 127 18.56 -9.51 9.52
N GLU A 128 19.47 -10.20 10.19
CA GLU A 128 19.18 -11.40 10.97
C GLU A 128 19.33 -11.09 12.46
N PHE A 129 18.35 -11.52 13.26
CA PHE A 129 18.31 -11.27 14.69
C PHE A 129 18.02 -12.56 15.46
N ASN A 130 18.99 -12.99 16.29
CA ASN A 130 18.75 -14.09 17.23
C ASN A 130 17.72 -13.67 18.29
N TYR A 131 16.77 -14.55 18.60
CA TYR A 131 15.77 -14.27 19.64
C TYR A 131 16.37 -13.98 21.01
N SER A 132 17.56 -14.53 21.29
CA SER A 132 18.31 -14.25 22.52
C SER A 132 18.69 -12.77 22.67
N ASP A 133 18.77 -12.02 21.57
CA ASP A 133 19.26 -10.65 21.54
C ASP A 133 18.13 -9.63 21.43
N ILE A 134 16.93 -10.10 21.06
CA ILE A 134 15.73 -9.28 20.93
C ILE A 134 15.12 -9.03 22.32
N LYS A 135 14.73 -7.78 22.57
CA LYS A 135 13.97 -7.35 23.75
C LYS A 135 12.48 -7.32 23.43
N THR A 136 12.10 -6.66 22.34
CA THR A 136 10.71 -6.54 21.91
C THR A 136 10.57 -6.65 20.40
N ILE A 137 9.39 -7.10 19.97
CA ILE A 137 8.91 -6.99 18.59
C ILE A 137 7.59 -6.24 18.67
N GLU A 138 7.47 -5.15 17.91
CA GLU A 138 6.27 -4.31 17.86
C GLU A 138 5.72 -4.29 16.45
N THR A 139 4.40 -4.30 16.32
CA THR A 139 3.69 -4.15 15.06
C THR A 139 3.45 -2.66 14.82
N ILE A 140 3.88 -2.16 13.67
CA ILE A 140 3.73 -0.75 13.30
C ILE A 140 2.97 -0.63 11.98
N GLY A 141 2.03 0.31 11.91
CA GLY A 141 1.34 0.64 10.66
C GLY A 141 2.28 1.43 9.75
N ILE A 142 2.28 1.11 8.46
CA ILE A 142 3.11 1.83 7.47
C ILE A 142 2.44 3.11 6.97
N ASN A 143 1.11 3.17 7.03
CA ASN A 143 0.35 4.35 6.63
C ASN A 143 -0.01 5.18 7.86
N GLU A 144 0.59 6.37 7.99
CA GLU A 144 0.37 7.28 9.12
C GLU A 144 -1.04 7.88 9.16
N LYS A 145 -1.79 7.82 8.05
CA LYS A 145 -3.16 8.34 7.97
C LYS A 145 -4.21 7.32 8.36
N GLN A 146 -3.81 6.09 8.69
CA GLN A 146 -4.69 5.02 9.15
C GLN A 146 -4.30 4.56 10.55
N SER A 147 -5.29 4.13 11.33
CA SER A 147 -5.02 3.41 12.57
C SER A 147 -4.29 2.09 12.30
N LEU A 148 -3.63 1.53 13.33
CA LEU A 148 -3.04 0.20 13.22
C LEU A 148 -4.11 -0.87 12.97
N ILE A 149 -5.30 -0.71 13.57
CA ILE A 149 -6.44 -1.62 13.43
C ILE A 149 -6.89 -1.70 11.97
N GLU A 150 -6.98 -0.58 11.26
CA GLU A 150 -7.39 -0.56 9.84
C GLU A 150 -6.40 -1.26 8.90
N GLN A 151 -5.15 -1.40 9.35
CA GLN A 151 -4.06 -1.97 8.55
C GLN A 151 -3.84 -3.47 8.83
N LEU A 152 -4.47 -4.02 9.88
CA LEU A 152 -4.38 -5.43 10.25
C LEU A 152 -5.59 -6.19 9.73
N TYR A 153 -5.38 -7.27 8.98
CA TYR A 153 -6.48 -8.02 8.37
C TYR A 153 -7.16 -9.01 9.32
N HIS A 154 -6.50 -9.42 10.41
CA HIS A 154 -7.09 -10.30 11.41
C HIS A 154 -7.09 -9.71 12.80
N LYS A 155 -8.10 -10.15 13.55
CA LYS A 155 -8.15 -10.10 15.00
C LYS A 155 -7.60 -11.40 15.58
N ASP A 156 -6.76 -11.27 16.60
CA ASP A 156 -6.26 -12.35 17.41
C ASP A 156 -7.24 -12.67 18.56
N MET A 157 -7.60 -13.94 18.68
CA MET A 157 -8.39 -14.48 19.78
C MET A 157 -7.47 -15.32 20.66
N ILE A 158 -7.15 -14.80 21.85
CA ILE A 158 -6.20 -15.37 22.80
C ILE A 158 -6.99 -16.03 23.93
N ILE A 159 -6.94 -17.35 23.97
CA ILE A 159 -7.61 -18.17 24.97
C ILE A 159 -6.60 -18.44 26.08
N LEU A 160 -6.92 -18.00 27.29
CA LEU A 160 -6.08 -18.18 28.47
C LEU A 160 -6.39 -19.50 29.19
N LYS A 161 -5.44 -20.00 29.96
CA LYS A 161 -5.56 -21.24 30.75
C LYS A 161 -6.68 -21.21 31.79
N ASN A 162 -7.09 -20.01 32.22
CA ASN A 162 -8.23 -19.82 33.12
C ASN A 162 -9.58 -19.78 32.39
N GLY A 163 -9.61 -20.01 31.08
CA GLY A 163 -10.83 -19.99 30.25
C GLY A 163 -11.24 -18.60 29.75
N LYS A 164 -10.62 -17.51 30.23
CA LYS A 164 -10.87 -16.17 29.70
C LYS A 164 -10.37 -16.09 28.26
N THR A 165 -11.13 -15.41 27.41
CA THR A 165 -10.72 -15.07 26.06
C THR A 165 -10.48 -13.57 25.96
N VAL A 166 -9.37 -13.17 25.34
CA VAL A 166 -9.08 -11.79 24.95
C VAL A 166 -9.10 -11.72 23.43
N VAL A 167 -9.85 -10.77 22.87
CA VAL A 167 -9.96 -10.56 21.42
C VAL A 167 -9.46 -9.16 21.09
N GLY A 168 -8.53 -9.06 20.15
CA GLY A 168 -7.93 -7.78 19.75
C GLY A 168 -6.79 -7.98 18.76
N PHE A 169 -5.80 -7.09 18.78
CA PHE A 169 -4.68 -7.08 17.85
C PHE A 169 -3.36 -7.14 18.62
N ILE A 170 -2.53 -8.16 18.38
CA ILE A 170 -1.22 -8.22 19.03
C ILE A 170 -0.32 -7.12 18.47
N ALA A 171 -0.10 -6.08 19.28
CA ALA A 171 0.67 -4.91 18.89
C ALA A 171 2.14 -4.99 19.35
N LYS A 172 2.41 -5.76 20.40
CA LYS A 172 3.78 -5.88 20.95
C LYS A 172 3.99 -7.20 21.65
N GLN A 173 5.20 -7.72 21.49
CA GLN A 173 5.72 -8.82 22.28
C GLN A 173 6.95 -8.37 23.04
N ASN A 174 6.90 -8.50 24.37
CA ASN A 174 8.11 -8.50 25.19
C ASN A 174 8.65 -9.92 25.20
N ILE A 175 9.77 -10.16 24.48
CA ILE A 175 10.25 -11.52 24.20
C ILE A 175 10.41 -12.31 25.50
N GLY A 176 9.64 -13.41 25.57
CA GLY A 176 9.61 -14.32 26.69
C GLY A 176 8.94 -13.85 27.97
N LYS A 177 8.17 -12.76 27.92
CA LYS A 177 7.42 -12.23 29.06
C LYS A 177 5.94 -12.09 28.73
N THR A 178 5.59 -11.09 27.94
CA THR A 178 4.20 -10.66 27.75
C THR A 178 3.88 -10.36 26.28
N LEU A 179 2.59 -10.40 25.95
CA LEU A 179 2.00 -9.78 24.76
C LEU A 179 1.18 -8.57 25.18
N SER A 180 1.26 -7.48 24.43
CA SER A 180 0.32 -6.38 24.49
C SER A 180 -0.66 -6.51 23.32
N VAL A 181 -1.94 -6.42 23.63
CA VAL A 181 -3.05 -6.57 22.70
C VAL A 181 -3.86 -5.28 22.71
N ILE A 182 -4.05 -4.67 21.55
CA ILE A 182 -4.96 -3.53 21.38
C ILE A 182 -6.37 -4.10 21.20
N LEU A 183 -7.31 -3.71 22.06
CA LEU A 183 -8.72 -4.09 21.95
C LEU A 183 -9.45 -3.21 20.93
N ASP A 184 -10.68 -3.58 20.56
CA ASP A 184 -11.47 -2.82 19.57
C ASP A 184 -11.77 -1.36 19.99
N ASP A 185 -11.77 -1.07 21.29
CA ASP A 185 -11.92 0.29 21.83
C ASP A 185 -10.59 1.08 21.88
N GLY A 186 -9.51 0.50 21.38
CA GLY A 186 -8.16 1.09 21.37
C GLY A 186 -7.39 0.93 22.68
N THR A 187 -7.94 0.25 23.69
CA THR A 187 -7.22 0.02 24.96
C THR A 187 -6.15 -1.06 24.83
N ASP A 188 -5.03 -0.87 25.53
CA ASP A 188 -3.96 -1.87 25.62
C ASP A 188 -4.23 -2.86 26.76
N PHE A 189 -4.13 -4.16 26.46
CA PHE A 189 -4.24 -5.25 27.43
C PHE A 189 -2.97 -6.11 27.40
N GLU A 190 -2.28 -6.23 28.54
CA GLU A 190 -1.08 -7.05 28.66
C GLU A 190 -1.42 -8.47 29.15
N ILE A 191 -0.82 -9.48 28.52
CA ILE A 191 -1.02 -10.91 28.79
C ILE A 191 0.33 -11.56 29.03
N GLU A 192 0.50 -12.25 30.16
CA GLU A 192 1.65 -13.12 30.41
C GLU A 192 1.64 -14.30 29.44
N LEU A 193 2.78 -14.53 28.77
CA LEU A 193 2.94 -15.63 27.82
C LEU A 193 2.66 -17.00 28.46
N THR A 194 2.94 -17.15 29.75
CA THR A 194 2.70 -18.39 30.49
C THR A 194 1.22 -18.71 30.69
N ASP A 195 0.34 -17.72 30.52
CA ASP A 195 -1.09 -17.87 30.77
C ASP A 195 -1.86 -18.21 29.49
N ILE A 196 -1.22 -18.10 28.34
CA ILE A 196 -1.82 -18.44 27.05
C ILE A 196 -1.95 -19.95 26.92
N TYR A 197 -3.17 -20.39 26.60
CA TYR A 197 -3.47 -21.78 26.27
C TYR A 197 -3.44 -21.98 24.76
N ARG A 198 -4.10 -21.09 24.01
CA ARG A 198 -4.29 -21.21 22.57
C ARG A 198 -4.54 -19.84 21.95
N MET A 199 -4.17 -19.68 20.69
CA MET A 199 -4.39 -18.46 19.91
C MET A 199 -5.06 -18.83 18.59
N LYS A 200 -6.02 -18.01 18.15
CA LYS A 200 -6.74 -18.19 16.88
C LYS A 200 -6.84 -16.87 16.14
N LYS A 201 -7.07 -16.93 14.84
CA LYS A 201 -7.36 -15.75 14.03
C LYS A 201 -8.80 -15.71 13.58
N SER A 202 -9.32 -14.49 13.47
CA SER A 202 -10.64 -14.18 12.92
C SER A 202 -10.54 -12.97 12.00
N ALA A 203 -11.50 -12.78 11.10
CA ALA A 203 -11.51 -11.64 10.20
C ALA A 203 -11.60 -10.31 10.99
N ASN A 204 -10.85 -9.30 10.55
CA ASN A 204 -11.02 -7.94 11.04
C ASN A 204 -11.99 -7.16 10.13
N GLU A 205 -13.17 -6.85 10.63
CA GLU A 205 -14.17 -6.05 9.92
C GLU A 205 -13.73 -4.60 9.66
N ASN A 206 -12.75 -4.10 10.42
CA ASN A 206 -12.20 -2.76 10.26
C ASN A 206 -11.04 -2.69 9.26
N TYR A 207 -10.62 -3.82 8.67
CA TYR A 207 -9.53 -3.83 7.70
C TYR A 207 -9.89 -3.04 6.45
N ASN A 208 -9.08 -2.02 6.14
CA ASN A 208 -9.33 -1.06 5.07
C ASN A 208 -8.04 -0.78 4.30
N PRO A 209 -7.63 -1.65 3.36
CA PRO A 209 -6.37 -1.49 2.65
C PRO A 209 -6.43 -0.30 1.69
N ILE A 210 -5.38 0.51 1.69
CA ILE A 210 -5.15 1.59 0.73
C ILE A 210 -4.20 1.07 -0.35
N TYR A 211 -4.65 1.15 -1.60
CA TYR A 211 -3.85 0.84 -2.75
C TYR A 211 -3.43 2.10 -3.50
N ASP A 212 -2.27 2.03 -4.12
CA ASP A 212 -1.79 2.99 -5.10
C ASP A 212 -2.61 2.89 -6.39
N VAL A 213 -2.68 3.98 -7.14
CA VAL A 213 -3.42 4.03 -8.41
C VAL A 213 -2.51 3.52 -9.52
N VAL A 214 -2.85 2.34 -10.07
CA VAL A 214 -2.17 1.80 -11.24
C VAL A 214 -2.71 2.44 -12.50
N LEU A 215 -1.88 3.23 -13.16
CA LEU A 215 -2.15 3.77 -14.49
C LEU A 215 -1.37 2.97 -15.54
N GLN A 216 -2.01 2.69 -16.68
CA GLN A 216 -1.33 2.08 -17.83
C GLN A 216 -0.24 3.03 -18.38
N PRO A 217 0.84 2.52 -19.00
CA PRO A 217 1.83 3.38 -19.63
C PRO A 217 1.19 4.36 -20.62
N GLY A 218 1.42 5.65 -20.43
CA GLY A 218 0.84 6.73 -21.23
C GLY A 218 -0.57 7.16 -20.82
N GLN A 219 -1.17 6.56 -19.79
CA GLN A 219 -2.50 6.96 -19.29
C GLN A 219 -2.39 8.20 -18.40
N PHE A 220 -3.35 9.11 -18.58
CA PHE A 220 -3.53 10.35 -17.81
C PHE A 220 -4.93 10.38 -17.22
N VAL A 221 -5.06 10.73 -15.94
CA VAL A 221 -6.35 10.85 -15.24
C VAL A 221 -6.42 12.14 -14.44
N HIS A 222 -7.63 12.69 -14.33
CA HIS A 222 -7.98 13.72 -13.36
C HIS A 222 -8.98 13.11 -12.38
N GLY A 223 -8.59 12.97 -11.10
CA GLY A 223 -9.34 12.16 -10.14
C GLY A 223 -9.41 10.70 -10.59
N LYS A 224 -10.60 10.23 -10.96
CA LYS A 224 -10.84 8.86 -11.49
C LYS A 224 -11.23 8.83 -12.98
N VAL A 225 -11.12 9.97 -13.67
CA VAL A 225 -11.60 10.12 -15.04
C VAL A 225 -10.41 10.21 -16.00
N ASP A 226 -10.41 9.37 -17.03
CA ASP A 226 -9.41 9.42 -18.11
C ASP A 226 -9.45 10.75 -18.85
N ILE A 227 -8.27 11.33 -19.01
CA ILE A 227 -8.05 12.55 -19.78
C ILE A 227 -7.85 12.19 -21.25
N GLU A 228 -8.56 12.90 -22.13
CA GLU A 228 -8.41 12.77 -23.57
C GLU A 228 -7.61 13.94 -24.12
N PHE A 229 -6.61 13.63 -24.92
CA PHE A 229 -5.83 14.63 -25.64
C PHE A 229 -6.58 15.09 -26.88
N GLN A 230 -6.84 16.39 -26.96
CA GLN A 230 -7.46 17.00 -28.12
C GLN A 230 -6.39 17.24 -29.20
N ASN A 231 -6.54 16.59 -30.35
CA ASN A 231 -5.68 16.81 -31.51
C ASN A 231 -6.15 18.04 -32.29
N ILE A 232 -5.72 19.22 -31.85
CA ILE A 232 -6.08 20.51 -32.45
C ILE A 232 -5.06 20.85 -33.54
N LYS A 233 -5.53 21.04 -34.78
CA LYS A 233 -4.68 21.47 -35.90
C LYS A 233 -4.65 23.00 -35.97
N PRO A 234 -3.51 23.60 -36.32
CA PRO A 234 -3.45 25.05 -36.52
C PRO A 234 -4.24 25.46 -37.77
N THR A 235 -4.76 26.67 -37.73
CA THR A 235 -5.24 27.38 -38.92
C THR A 235 -4.07 27.77 -39.84
N GLN A 236 -4.36 28.29 -41.04
CA GLN A 236 -3.33 28.80 -41.96
C GLN A 236 -2.46 29.92 -41.34
N ALA A 237 -3.00 30.65 -40.36
CA ALA A 237 -2.29 31.70 -39.62
C ALA A 237 -1.50 31.17 -38.41
N ASN A 238 -1.32 29.85 -38.28
CA ASN A 238 -0.67 29.19 -37.16
C ASN A 238 -1.34 29.45 -35.78
N ILE A 239 -2.66 29.67 -35.79
CA ILE A 239 -3.48 29.85 -34.58
C ILE A 239 -4.26 28.56 -34.32
N TYR A 240 -4.23 28.08 -33.09
CA TYR A 240 -4.99 26.91 -32.64
C TYR A 240 -6.29 27.40 -31.99
N ILE A 241 -7.41 26.77 -32.35
CA ILE A 241 -8.74 27.08 -31.82
C ILE A 241 -9.15 25.94 -30.88
N VAL A 242 -9.44 26.28 -29.62
CA VAL A 242 -9.90 25.31 -28.61
C VAL A 242 -11.26 24.75 -29.01
N ASN A 243 -11.39 23.42 -29.01
CA ASN A 243 -12.69 22.78 -29.20
C ASN A 243 -13.44 22.72 -27.86
N THR A 244 -14.33 23.69 -27.65
CA THR A 244 -15.11 23.83 -26.40
C THR A 244 -16.23 22.80 -26.25
N GLU A 245 -16.50 21.99 -27.29
CA GLU A 245 -17.49 20.91 -27.25
C GLU A 245 -16.86 19.55 -26.94
N ALA A 246 -15.53 19.44 -27.03
CA ALA A 246 -14.82 18.21 -26.69
C ALA A 246 -14.77 17.99 -25.16
N LYS A 247 -14.38 16.78 -24.75
CA LYS A 247 -14.16 16.44 -23.34
C LYS A 247 -13.03 17.31 -22.77
N MET A 248 -13.27 17.89 -21.60
CA MET A 248 -12.36 18.80 -20.91
C MET A 248 -12.36 18.47 -19.41
N ILE A 249 -11.35 18.99 -18.71
CA ILE A 249 -11.36 19.03 -17.25
C ILE A 249 -12.10 20.29 -16.82
N ASP A 250 -13.05 20.17 -15.90
CA ASP A 250 -13.74 21.31 -15.30
C ASP A 250 -13.13 21.65 -13.94
N ALA A 251 -12.85 22.94 -13.72
CA ALA A 251 -12.29 23.45 -12.47
C ALA A 251 -12.85 24.85 -12.14
N SER A 252 -12.69 25.27 -10.88
CA SER A 252 -13.02 26.63 -10.44
C SER A 252 -11.75 27.48 -10.29
N VAL A 253 -11.88 28.81 -10.37
CA VAL A 253 -10.77 29.71 -10.05
C VAL A 253 -10.23 29.43 -8.63
N GLY A 254 -8.91 29.32 -8.49
CA GLY A 254 -8.25 29.01 -7.23
C GLY A 254 -8.28 27.52 -6.84
N GLN A 255 -9.00 26.67 -7.57
CA GLN A 255 -9.01 25.22 -7.32
C GLN A 255 -7.74 24.59 -7.90
N LYS A 256 -6.99 23.86 -7.07
CA LYS A 256 -5.84 23.08 -7.54
C LYS A 256 -6.31 22.00 -8.54
N VAL A 257 -5.80 22.05 -9.77
CA VAL A 257 -6.03 21.04 -10.80
C VAL A 257 -4.91 20.03 -10.71
N ASN A 258 -5.24 18.77 -10.40
CA ASN A 258 -4.26 17.68 -10.28
C ASN A 258 -4.47 16.65 -11.38
N ILE A 259 -3.43 16.37 -12.15
CA ILE A 259 -3.42 15.36 -13.21
C ILE A 259 -2.41 14.29 -12.83
N HIS A 260 -2.84 13.04 -12.75
CA HIS A 260 -1.97 11.90 -12.50
C HIS A 260 -1.68 11.19 -13.82
N ALA A 261 -0.41 10.85 -14.06
CA ALA A 261 -0.01 10.14 -15.27
C ALA A 261 1.06 9.09 -15.00
N ASN A 262 0.98 7.97 -15.70
CA ASN A 262 2.13 7.08 -15.85
C ASN A 262 2.85 7.43 -17.15
N LEU A 263 3.79 8.36 -17.06
CA LEU A 263 4.56 8.81 -18.22
C LEU A 263 5.43 7.68 -18.77
N VAL A 264 5.38 7.50 -20.09
CA VAL A 264 6.34 6.65 -20.83
C VAL A 264 7.73 7.29 -20.82
N ASP A 265 7.79 8.61 -20.99
CA ASP A 265 9.01 9.41 -20.85
C ASP A 265 8.98 10.15 -19.51
N LYS A 266 9.76 9.67 -18.53
CA LYS A 266 9.79 10.26 -17.17
C LYS A 266 10.33 11.70 -17.17
N GLU A 267 11.11 12.07 -18.18
CA GLU A 267 11.66 13.43 -18.34
C GLU A 267 10.71 14.37 -19.10
N ALA A 268 9.51 13.88 -19.50
CA ALA A 268 8.54 14.70 -20.20
C ALA A 268 8.23 15.97 -19.40
N LYS A 269 8.32 17.10 -20.11
CA LYS A 269 7.97 18.43 -19.62
C LYS A 269 6.48 18.67 -19.87
N ILE A 270 5.87 19.38 -18.94
CA ILE A 270 4.48 19.81 -19.05
C ILE A 270 4.46 21.33 -18.92
N SER A 271 3.71 21.98 -19.80
CA SER A 271 3.55 23.43 -19.83
C SER A 271 2.07 23.76 -20.05
N ALA A 272 1.63 24.92 -19.58
CA ALA A 272 0.27 25.40 -19.73
C ALA A 272 0.25 26.81 -20.26
N VAL A 273 -0.78 27.18 -21.02
CA VAL A 273 -1.11 28.57 -21.38
C VAL A 273 -2.59 28.82 -21.12
N LYS A 274 -2.96 30.08 -20.89
CA LYS A 274 -4.37 30.49 -20.95
C LYS A 274 -4.72 30.88 -22.38
N ALA A 275 -5.76 30.29 -22.94
CA ALA A 275 -6.27 30.66 -24.25
C ALA A 275 -6.82 32.10 -24.23
N VAL A 276 -6.62 32.81 -25.33
CA VAL A 276 -7.05 34.18 -25.54
C VAL A 276 -8.28 34.19 -26.42
N ARG A 277 -9.31 34.90 -25.96
CA ARG A 277 -10.55 35.09 -26.71
C ARG A 277 -10.35 36.09 -27.84
N ILE A 278 -10.61 35.65 -29.07
CA ILE A 278 -10.67 36.51 -30.26
C ILE A 278 -12.11 36.60 -30.78
N THR A 279 -12.45 37.74 -31.39
CA THR A 279 -13.76 37.97 -32.00
C THR A 279 -13.59 38.12 -33.50
N GLU A 280 -14.28 37.27 -34.26
CA GLU A 280 -14.35 37.37 -35.71
C GLU A 280 -15.74 37.88 -36.12
N LYS A 281 -15.77 38.95 -36.92
CA LYS A 281 -17.02 39.48 -37.49
C LYS A 281 -17.29 38.77 -38.82
N ALA A 282 -18.35 37.97 -38.89
CA ALA A 282 -18.75 37.38 -40.15
C ALA A 282 -19.38 38.44 -41.06
N ASN A 283 -18.89 38.56 -42.30
CA ASN A 283 -19.48 39.38 -43.36
C ASN A 283 -20.75 38.70 -43.93
N LEU A 284 -21.74 38.45 -43.09
CA LEU A 284 -23.06 37.99 -43.50
C LEU A 284 -24.10 39.01 -43.07
N VAL A 285 -25.14 39.18 -43.91
CA VAL A 285 -26.31 40.03 -43.64
C VAL A 285 -26.91 39.60 -42.29
N GLY A 286 -26.60 40.35 -41.24
CA GLY A 286 -26.98 40.02 -39.86
C GLY A 286 -25.88 40.07 -38.78
N ASN A 287 -24.68 40.62 -39.03
CA ASN A 287 -23.64 40.95 -38.02
C ASN A 287 -23.52 39.91 -36.88
N LYS A 288 -23.38 38.62 -37.21
CA LYS A 288 -23.07 37.61 -36.18
C LYS A 288 -21.59 37.72 -35.82
N GLU A 289 -21.31 38.02 -34.55
CA GLU A 289 -19.98 37.95 -33.97
C GLU A 289 -19.74 36.53 -33.47
N ASN A 290 -18.67 35.90 -33.97
CA ASN A 290 -18.21 34.61 -33.47
C ASN A 290 -17.06 34.85 -32.50
N HIS A 291 -17.06 34.13 -31.39
CA HIS A 291 -15.98 34.17 -30.41
C HIS A 291 -15.26 32.83 -30.37
N TYR A 292 -13.93 32.89 -30.41
CA TYR A 292 -13.08 31.71 -30.35
C TYR A 292 -12.04 31.87 -29.25
N GLU A 293 -11.78 30.77 -28.56
CA GLU A 293 -10.71 30.68 -27.58
C GLU A 293 -9.48 30.10 -28.29
N THR A 294 -8.38 30.84 -28.29
CA THR A 294 -7.24 30.54 -29.17
C THR A 294 -5.90 30.60 -28.45
N PHE A 295 -4.91 29.89 -28.99
CA PHE A 295 -3.54 29.92 -28.50
C PHE A 295 -2.55 29.68 -29.64
N ARG A 296 -1.28 29.99 -29.38
CA ARG A 296 -0.13 29.72 -30.25
C ARG A 296 0.90 28.90 -29.48
N MET A 297 1.78 28.22 -30.21
CA MET A 297 2.88 27.48 -29.58
C MET A 297 3.86 28.42 -28.85
N GLU A 298 4.07 29.63 -29.37
CA GLU A 298 4.90 30.68 -28.77
C GLU A 298 4.38 31.12 -27.38
N ASP A 299 3.10 30.92 -27.09
CA ASP A 299 2.51 31.30 -25.81
C ASP A 299 3.01 30.39 -24.67
N PHE A 300 3.40 29.15 -24.97
CA PHE A 300 3.94 28.22 -23.96
C PHE A 300 5.33 28.64 -23.48
N GLU A 301 6.14 29.25 -24.34
CA GLU A 301 7.48 29.74 -23.99
C GLU A 301 7.42 30.97 -23.07
N ASN A 302 6.35 31.75 -23.20
CA ASN A 302 6.14 33.00 -22.45
C ASN A 302 5.14 32.84 -21.29
N SER A 303 4.70 31.61 -21.01
CA SER A 303 3.69 31.37 -19.98
C SER A 303 4.23 31.63 -18.58
N ASN A 304 3.41 32.29 -17.76
CA ASN A 304 3.64 32.50 -16.34
C ASN A 304 2.97 31.43 -15.46
N ILE A 305 2.31 30.43 -16.06
CA ILE A 305 1.64 29.36 -15.31
C ILE A 305 2.70 28.35 -14.85
N VAL A 306 2.90 28.28 -13.54
CA VAL A 306 3.81 27.32 -12.92
C VAL A 306 3.08 25.99 -12.74
N ILE A 307 3.68 24.92 -13.27
CA ILE A 307 3.19 23.56 -13.05
C ILE A 307 4.15 22.84 -12.10
N GLU A 308 3.61 22.40 -10.97
CA GLU A 308 4.31 21.53 -10.04
C GLU A 308 4.29 20.10 -10.58
N LYS A 309 5.47 19.47 -10.63
CA LYS A 309 5.64 18.06 -10.99
C LYS A 309 6.22 17.32 -9.79
N SER A 310 5.54 16.26 -9.35
CA SER A 310 6.00 15.40 -8.25
C SER A 310 5.72 13.94 -8.59
N GLU A 311 6.66 13.05 -8.24
CA GLU A 311 6.37 11.63 -8.21
C GLU A 311 5.60 11.32 -6.92
N VAL A 312 4.39 10.78 -7.05
CA VAL A 312 3.45 10.61 -5.92
C VAL A 312 3.15 9.16 -5.59
N SER A 313 3.77 8.23 -6.30
CA SER A 313 3.46 6.80 -6.28
C SER A 313 4.72 5.96 -6.34
N LYS A 314 4.73 4.82 -5.63
CA LYS A 314 5.86 3.86 -5.66
C LYS A 314 5.94 3.10 -7.00
N VAL A 315 4.92 3.21 -7.85
CA VAL A 315 4.90 2.60 -9.20
C VAL A 315 5.10 3.62 -10.32
N GLY A 316 5.61 4.81 -9.98
CA GLY A 316 6.06 5.80 -10.97
C GLY A 316 4.94 6.65 -11.56
N THR A 317 3.78 6.74 -10.89
CA THR A 317 2.76 7.75 -11.22
C THR A 317 3.25 9.14 -10.82
N THR A 318 3.24 10.06 -11.79
CA THR A 318 3.59 11.46 -11.62
C THR A 318 2.33 12.30 -11.49
N GLU A 319 2.28 13.17 -10.49
CA GLU A 319 1.29 14.24 -10.39
C GLU A 319 1.82 15.50 -11.07
N PHE A 320 0.98 16.11 -11.88
CA PHE A 320 1.14 17.47 -12.38
C PHE A 320 0.04 18.33 -11.80
N SER A 321 0.39 19.52 -11.32
CA SER A 321 -0.62 20.40 -10.76
C SER A 321 -0.35 21.87 -10.94
N PHE A 322 -1.43 22.64 -11.07
CA PHE A 322 -1.41 24.10 -11.13
C PHE A 322 -2.69 24.67 -10.55
N ILE A 323 -2.68 25.96 -10.24
CA ILE A 323 -3.84 26.68 -9.71
C ILE A 323 -4.21 27.77 -10.73
N PRO A 324 -5.37 27.67 -11.41
CA PRO A 324 -5.83 28.70 -12.32
C PRO A 324 -6.24 29.96 -11.54
N SER A 325 -5.73 31.11 -11.95
CA SER A 325 -5.99 32.41 -11.32
C SER A 325 -7.21 33.14 -11.86
N GLU A 326 -7.72 32.74 -13.02
CA GLU A 326 -8.78 33.44 -13.73
C GLU A 326 -9.70 32.45 -14.47
N THR A 327 -10.90 32.90 -14.83
CA THR A 327 -11.82 32.11 -15.68
C THR A 327 -11.31 32.05 -17.12
N GLY A 328 -11.74 31.00 -17.85
CA GLY A 328 -11.39 30.79 -19.25
C GLY A 328 -10.94 29.37 -19.53
N TYR A 329 -10.19 29.18 -20.62
CA TYR A 329 -9.67 27.88 -21.03
C TYR A 329 -8.15 27.87 -20.86
N TYR A 330 -7.65 26.84 -20.20
CA TYR A 330 -6.23 26.56 -20.05
C TYR A 330 -5.88 25.37 -20.92
N VAL A 331 -4.78 25.48 -21.64
CA VAL A 331 -4.28 24.48 -22.59
C VAL A 331 -2.97 23.95 -22.05
N LEU A 332 -2.91 22.65 -21.79
CA LEU A 332 -1.70 21.97 -21.35
C LEU A 332 -1.10 21.18 -22.50
N GLN A 333 0.21 21.26 -22.63
CA GLN A 333 1.01 20.48 -23.54
C GLN A 333 1.95 19.57 -22.75
N VAL A 334 2.04 18.31 -23.18
CA VAL A 334 3.02 17.35 -22.68
C VAL A 334 4.04 17.10 -23.78
N SER A 335 5.33 17.30 -23.50
CA SER A 335 6.38 17.05 -24.49
C SER A 335 6.31 15.60 -24.97
N ASN A 336 6.55 15.40 -26.27
CA ASN A 336 6.54 14.08 -26.91
C ASN A 336 5.16 13.38 -26.95
N ILE A 337 4.07 14.07 -26.60
CA ILE A 337 2.69 13.60 -26.80
C ILE A 337 1.98 14.54 -27.79
N ASN A 338 1.31 13.95 -28.77
CA ASN A 338 0.52 14.72 -29.73
C ASN A 338 -0.84 15.11 -29.14
N GLY A 339 -1.17 16.39 -29.23
CA GLY A 339 -2.45 16.94 -28.76
C GLY A 339 -2.31 17.71 -27.45
N PHE A 340 -3.45 18.17 -26.94
CA PHE A 340 -3.51 19.07 -25.79
C PHE A 340 -4.55 18.60 -24.78
N ILE A 341 -4.27 18.83 -23.51
CA ILE A 341 -5.27 18.70 -22.45
C ILE A 341 -5.92 20.06 -22.27
N ILE A 342 -7.25 20.12 -22.27
CA ILE A 342 -7.99 21.37 -22.11
C ILE A 342 -8.69 21.37 -20.75
N VAL A 343 -8.49 22.45 -20.00
CA VAL A 343 -9.12 22.71 -18.71
C VAL A 343 -10.01 23.94 -18.84
N ARG A 344 -11.31 23.78 -18.61
CA ARG A 344 -12.28 24.87 -18.52
C ARG A 344 -12.39 25.33 -17.07
N VAL A 345 -12.19 26.62 -16.85
CA VAL A 345 -12.23 27.25 -15.54
C VAL A 345 -13.39 28.23 -15.46
N SER A 346 -14.32 27.97 -14.56
CA SER A 346 -15.53 28.78 -14.32
C SER A 346 -15.50 29.56 -13.02
#